data_AF-A0A7S7UHW6-F1
#
_entry.id   AF-A0A7S7UHW6-F1
#
_cell.length_a   1.000
_cell.length_b   1.000
_cell.length_c   1.000
_cell.angle_alpha   90.00
_cell.angle_beta   90.00
_cell.angle_gamma   90.00
#
_symmetry.space_group_name_H-M   'P 1'
#
loop_
_entity.id
_entity.type
_entity.pdbx_description
1 polymer ?
#
loop_
_entity_poly.entity_id
_entity_poly.type
_entity_poly.pdbx_seq_one_letter_code
_entity_poly.pdbx_strand_id
1 'polypeptide(L)'
;MKIGPQPEKWLRKKAKQGMRGYPVGTIAFYGPDNRRASKVAVSCIRTEGAEPELRRWLSEIADVRTDETVLAEIALFLKQHSVHSVVMADGIIGCPHEEDIDYPMGEACPYCPYWNERDRWTGELI
;
A
#
# COMPACT_ATOMS: atom_id res chain seq x y z
N MET A 1 22.93 0.74 6.43
CA MET A 1 22.22 1.55 7.45
C MET A 1 21.35 0.62 8.27
N LYS A 2 21.57 0.52 9.59
CA LYS A 2 20.72 -0.31 10.46
C LYS A 2 19.40 0.41 10.67
N ILE A 3 18.31 -0.18 10.17
CA ILE A 3 16.95 0.32 10.42
C ILE A 3 16.76 0.25 11.94
N GLY A 4 16.56 1.39 12.60
CA GLY A 4 16.26 1.44 14.03
C GLY A 4 15.08 0.51 14.38
N PRO A 5 14.99 0.02 15.62
CA PRO A 5 14.71 -1.39 15.92
C PRO A 5 13.33 -1.96 15.55
N GLN A 6 12.39 -1.19 14.97
CA GLN A 6 11.00 -1.65 14.75
C GLN A 6 10.36 -0.90 13.55
N PRO A 7 10.52 -1.38 12.30
CA PRO A 7 9.98 -0.72 11.09
C PRO A 7 8.47 -0.52 11.15
N GLU A 8 7.72 -1.57 11.52
CA GLU A 8 6.27 -1.51 11.67
C GLU A 8 5.82 -0.40 12.63
N LYS A 9 6.46 -0.33 13.80
CA LYS A 9 6.14 0.69 14.81
C LYS A 9 6.40 2.10 14.29
N TRP A 10 7.47 2.29 13.53
CA TRP A 10 7.76 3.58 12.91
C TRP A 10 6.70 3.96 11.87
N LEU A 11 6.31 3.02 11.00
CA LEU A 11 5.26 3.23 9.99
C LEU A 11 3.92 3.58 10.64
N ARG A 12 3.48 2.78 11.63
CA ARG A 12 2.25 3.04 12.38
C ARG A 12 2.29 4.38 13.10
N LYS A 13 3.43 4.75 13.71
CA LYS A 13 3.59 6.05 14.37
C LYS A 13 3.44 7.20 13.38
N LYS A 14 4.07 7.09 12.21
CA LYS A 14 3.97 8.11 11.15
C LYS A 14 2.56 8.22 10.58
N ALA A 15 1.90 7.10 10.31
CA ALA A 15 0.52 7.09 9.84
C ALA A 15 -0.44 7.75 10.84
N LYS A 16 -0.30 7.43 12.14
CA LYS A 16 -1.09 8.06 13.22
C LYS A 16 -0.88 9.57 13.36
N GLN A 17 0.23 10.12 12.88
CA GLN A 17 0.46 11.56 12.91
C GLN A 17 -0.35 12.32 11.86
N GLY A 18 -0.90 11.62 10.86
CA GLY A 18 -1.69 12.20 9.77
C GLY A 18 -0.86 12.98 8.75
N MET A 19 -1.54 13.56 7.76
CA MET A 19 -0.94 14.43 6.76
C MET A 19 -0.60 15.81 7.37
N ARG A 20 0.68 16.16 7.37
CA ARG A 20 1.23 17.42 7.93
C ARG A 20 2.02 18.24 6.90
N GLY A 21 1.96 17.84 5.62
CA GLY A 21 2.70 18.46 4.53
C GLY A 21 3.57 17.48 3.79
N TYR A 22 4.21 17.99 2.73
CA TYR A 22 5.05 17.22 1.83
C TYR A 22 6.52 17.16 2.32
N PRO A 23 7.32 16.17 1.88
CA PRO A 23 6.92 15.02 1.07
C PRO A 23 5.99 14.06 1.81
N VAL A 24 5.02 13.48 1.11
CA VAL A 24 4.09 12.50 1.69
C VAL A 24 4.37 11.11 1.13
N GLY A 25 4.46 10.14 2.03
CA GLY A 25 4.41 8.73 1.67
C GLY A 25 2.98 8.22 1.67
N THR A 26 2.54 7.53 0.63
CA THR A 26 1.26 6.79 0.67
C THR A 26 1.55 5.29 0.72
N ILE A 27 0.77 4.53 1.49
CA ILE A 27 0.89 3.07 1.60
C ILE A 27 -0.50 2.46 1.37
N ALA A 28 -0.64 1.65 0.32
CA ALA A 28 -1.89 0.99 -0.03
C ALA A 28 -1.68 -0.52 -0.13
N PHE A 29 -2.56 -1.29 0.52
CA PHE A 29 -2.52 -2.75 0.54
C PHE A 29 -3.56 -3.34 -0.42
N TYR A 30 -3.17 -4.41 -1.10
CA TYR A 30 -3.97 -5.12 -2.09
C TYR A 30 -3.86 -6.63 -1.85
N GLY A 31 -4.93 -7.35 -2.14
CA GLY A 31 -5.05 -8.77 -1.83
C GLY A 31 -6.13 -9.46 -2.66
N PRO A 32 -6.08 -10.79 -2.82
CA PRO A 32 -7.12 -11.51 -3.54
C PRO A 32 -8.50 -11.36 -2.88
N ASP A 33 -8.51 -11.04 -1.58
CA ASP A 33 -9.67 -10.71 -0.76
C ASP A 33 -9.30 -9.67 0.32
N ASN A 34 -10.23 -9.37 1.23
CA ASN A 34 -9.99 -8.45 2.34
C ASN A 34 -9.24 -9.07 3.54
N ARG A 35 -8.78 -10.32 3.45
CA ARG A 35 -8.18 -11.07 4.56
C ARG A 35 -6.67 -11.04 4.50
N ARG A 36 -6.08 -11.25 3.32
CA ARG A 36 -4.62 -11.32 3.13
C ARG A 36 -4.13 -10.30 2.12
N ALA A 37 -3.21 -9.43 2.52
CA ALA A 37 -2.55 -8.52 1.59
C ALA A 37 -1.38 -9.26 0.90
N SER A 38 -1.48 -9.48 -0.40
CA SER A 38 -0.40 -10.06 -1.22
C SER A 38 0.42 -9.01 -1.96
N LYS A 39 -0.04 -7.76 -2.02
CA LYS A 39 0.67 -6.63 -2.65
C LYS A 39 0.58 -5.39 -1.78
N VAL A 40 1.66 -4.62 -1.73
CA VAL A 40 1.67 -3.27 -1.16
C VAL A 40 2.32 -2.32 -2.16
N ALA A 41 1.62 -1.23 -2.45
CA ALA A 41 2.12 -0.14 -3.27
C ALA A 41 2.43 1.06 -2.35
N VAL A 42 3.64 1.60 -2.46
CA VAL A 42 4.07 2.76 -1.69
C VAL A 42 4.54 3.84 -2.63
N SER A 43 3.98 5.03 -2.51
CA SER A 43 4.44 6.20 -3.27
C SER A 43 5.08 7.23 -2.37
N CYS A 44 6.04 8.00 -2.90
CA CYS A 44 6.55 9.22 -2.29
C CYS A 44 6.24 10.40 -3.21
N ILE A 45 5.47 11.37 -2.74
CA ILE A 45 5.08 12.57 -3.49
C ILE A 45 5.80 13.76 -2.86
N ARG A 46 6.61 14.48 -3.64
CA ARG A 46 7.52 15.53 -3.12
C ARG A 46 6.85 16.86 -2.83
N THR A 47 5.88 17.24 -3.63
CA THR A 47 5.06 18.45 -3.51
C THR A 47 3.69 18.17 -4.11
N GLU A 48 2.73 19.05 -3.89
CA GLU A 48 1.42 18.95 -4.52
C GLU A 48 1.54 18.88 -6.05
N GLY A 49 0.80 17.96 -6.68
CA GLY A 49 0.80 17.73 -8.13
C GLY A 49 2.07 17.09 -8.68
N ALA A 50 3.10 16.80 -7.87
CA ALA A 50 4.30 16.13 -8.34
C ALA A 50 4.04 14.66 -8.66
N GLU A 51 4.71 14.16 -9.71
CA GLU A 51 4.68 12.75 -10.05
C GLU A 51 5.22 11.89 -8.89
N PRO A 52 4.47 10.86 -8.44
CA PRO A 52 4.91 9.98 -7.37
C PRO A 52 6.10 9.11 -7.75
N GLU A 53 7.06 8.98 -6.85
CA GLU A 53 8.05 7.90 -6.90
C GLU A 53 7.39 6.63 -6.31
N LEU A 54 7.06 5.66 -7.16
CA LEU A 54 6.26 4.49 -6.81
C LEU A 54 7.11 3.21 -6.71
N ARG A 55 6.93 2.45 -5.62
CA ARG A 55 7.49 1.10 -5.47
C ARG A 55 6.41 0.12 -5.01
N ARG A 56 6.46 -1.10 -5.53
CA ARG A 56 5.54 -2.19 -5.18
C ARG A 56 6.33 -3.37 -4.60
N TRP A 57 5.75 -4.04 -3.62
CA TRP A 57 6.20 -5.32 -3.10
C TRP A 57 5.06 -6.32 -3.21
N LEU A 58 5.39 -7.56 -3.57
CA LEU A 58 4.45 -8.65 -3.72
C LEU A 58 4.92 -9.84 -2.89
N SER A 59 3.98 -10.61 -2.37
CA SER A 59 4.23 -11.89 -1.72
C SER A 59 3.14 -12.89 -2.10
N GLU A 60 3.56 -14.04 -2.63
CA GLU A 60 2.67 -15.13 -3.00
C GLU A 60 2.11 -15.86 -1.78
N ILE A 61 2.83 -15.82 -0.65
CA ILE A 61 2.56 -16.67 0.51
C ILE A 61 2.24 -15.81 1.74
N ALA A 62 3.09 -14.84 2.07
CA ALA A 62 2.96 -14.06 3.30
C ALA A 62 1.96 -12.91 3.16
N ASP A 63 1.42 -12.45 4.30
CA ASP A 63 0.73 -11.17 4.36
C ASP A 63 1.75 -10.03 4.47
N VAL A 64 1.83 -9.18 3.45
CA VAL A 64 2.82 -8.09 3.37
C VAL A 64 2.67 -7.05 4.48
N ARG A 65 1.54 -7.02 5.19
CA ARG A 65 1.33 -6.14 6.36
C ARG A 65 2.10 -6.59 7.59
N THR A 66 2.53 -7.86 7.61
CA THR A 66 3.26 -8.48 8.73
C THR A 66 4.63 -9.02 8.34
N ASP A 67 4.99 -8.96 7.06
CA ASP A 67 6.31 -9.38 6.58
C ASP A 67 7.38 -8.38 7.01
N GLU A 68 8.25 -8.79 7.93
CA GLU A 68 9.28 -7.92 8.50
C GLU A 68 10.25 -7.36 7.44
N THR A 69 10.54 -8.14 6.39
CA THR A 69 11.42 -7.72 5.30
C THR A 69 10.75 -6.64 4.48
N VAL A 70 9.49 -6.85 4.08
CA VAL A 70 8.71 -5.85 3.34
C VAL A 70 8.55 -4.57 4.15
N LEU A 71 8.20 -4.67 5.43
CA LEU A 71 8.03 -3.50 6.30
C LEU A 71 9.34 -2.73 6.51
N ALA A 72 10.47 -3.43 6.61
CA ALA A 72 11.80 -2.84 6.68
C ALA A 72 12.14 -2.07 5.40
N GLU A 73 11.86 -2.65 4.23
CA GLU A 73 12.11 -2.01 2.94
C GLU A 73 11.21 -0.79 2.71
N ILE A 74 9.93 -0.86 3.06
CA ILE A 74 9.01 0.29 3.00
C ILE A 74 9.52 1.42 3.89
N ALA A 75 9.88 1.11 5.14
CA ALA A 75 10.41 2.11 6.05
C ALA A 75 11.71 2.73 5.55
N LEU A 76 12.59 1.95 4.91
CA LEU A 76 13.82 2.45 4.30
C LEU A 76 13.51 3.37 3.11
N PHE A 77 12.63 2.95 2.21
CA PHE A 77 12.19 3.73 1.05
C PHE A 77 11.66 5.09 1.49
N LEU A 78 10.68 5.10 2.39
CA LEU A 78 10.09 6.35 2.92
C LEU A 78 11.13 7.26 3.61
N LYS A 79 12.11 6.68 4.31
CA LYS A 79 13.21 7.44 4.93
C LYS A 79 14.16 8.04 3.89
N GLN A 80 14.48 7.30 2.83
CA GLN A 80 15.34 7.78 1.74
C GLN A 80 14.71 8.98 1.03
N HIS A 81 13.39 9.00 0.87
CA HIS A 81 12.66 10.14 0.31
C HIS A 81 12.34 11.24 1.35
N SER A 82 12.87 11.14 2.57
CA SER A 82 12.68 12.12 3.64
C SER A 82 11.21 12.48 3.89
N VAL A 83 10.29 11.49 3.83
CA VAL A 83 8.86 11.79 3.95
C VAL A 83 8.55 12.45 5.29
N HIS A 84 7.84 13.57 5.21
CA HIS A 84 7.34 14.28 6.36
C HIS A 84 6.12 13.56 6.93
N SER A 85 5.18 13.22 6.04
CA SER A 85 3.88 12.63 6.35
C SER A 85 3.78 11.22 5.79
N VAL A 86 2.96 10.37 6.42
CA VAL A 86 2.58 9.06 5.87
C VAL A 86 1.07 8.93 5.93
N VAL A 87 0.46 8.58 4.81
CA VAL A 87 -0.94 8.18 4.70
C VAL A 87 -0.94 6.68 4.41
N MET A 88 -1.66 5.90 5.21
CA MET A 88 -1.70 4.44 5.09
C MET A 88 -3.14 3.99 5.08
N ALA A 89 -3.50 3.11 4.16
CA ALA A 89 -4.82 2.51 4.12
C ALA A 89 -5.09 1.70 5.40
N ASP A 90 -6.31 1.81 5.94
CA ASP A 90 -6.73 1.08 7.14
C ASP A 90 -6.92 -0.42 6.88
N GLY A 91 -7.08 -0.81 5.61
CA GLY A 91 -7.31 -2.19 5.19
C GLY A 91 -6.72 -2.51 3.82
N ILE A 92 -7.17 -3.63 3.28
CA ILE A 92 -6.90 -4.03 1.90
C ILE A 92 -7.97 -3.36 1.05
N ILE A 93 -7.56 -2.62 0.02
CA ILE A 93 -8.43 -1.70 -0.72
C ILE A 93 -8.60 -2.08 -2.19
N GLY A 94 -8.35 -3.35 -2.52
CA GLY A 94 -8.53 -3.87 -3.88
C GLY A 94 -7.69 -5.09 -4.20
N CYS A 95 -7.85 -5.53 -5.46
CA CYS A 95 -7.16 -6.66 -6.07
C CYS A 95 -5.66 -6.35 -6.33
N PRO A 96 -4.76 -7.34 -6.21
CA PRO A 96 -3.35 -7.18 -6.58
C PRO A 96 -3.12 -7.09 -8.10
N HIS A 97 -4.09 -7.45 -8.94
CA HIS A 97 -3.97 -7.42 -10.40
C HIS A 97 -4.32 -6.04 -10.96
N GLU A 98 -3.63 -5.63 -12.02
CA GLU A 98 -3.75 -4.32 -12.66
C GLU A 98 -4.58 -4.44 -13.95
N GLU A 99 -5.58 -3.58 -14.06
CA GLU A 99 -6.40 -3.42 -15.27
C GLU A 99 -5.51 -2.97 -16.44
N ASP A 100 -5.83 -3.42 -17.65
CA ASP A 100 -5.01 -3.28 -18.87
C ASP A 100 -3.63 -3.96 -18.86
N ILE A 101 -3.31 -4.68 -17.79
CA ILE A 101 -2.08 -5.48 -17.68
C ILE A 101 -2.45 -6.96 -17.50
N ASP A 102 -3.23 -7.27 -16.48
CA ASP A 102 -3.61 -8.63 -16.10
C ASP A 102 -5.00 -9.03 -16.62
N TYR A 103 -5.87 -8.06 -16.89
CA TYR A 103 -7.22 -8.25 -17.43
C TYR A 103 -7.67 -7.01 -18.23
N PRO A 104 -8.67 -7.13 -19.12
CA PRO A 104 -9.10 -6.03 -19.99
C PRO A 104 -9.67 -4.81 -19.23
N MET A 105 -9.50 -3.61 -19.79
CA MET A 105 -10.15 -2.39 -19.29
C MET A 105 -11.66 -2.55 -19.16
N GLY A 106 -12.23 -2.06 -18.07
CA GLY A 106 -13.64 -2.02 -17.74
C GLY A 106 -14.20 -3.35 -17.23
N GLU A 107 -13.40 -4.41 -17.19
CA GLU A 107 -13.84 -5.73 -16.74
C GLU A 107 -13.49 -5.98 -15.27
N ALA A 108 -14.25 -6.88 -14.64
CA ALA A 108 -13.92 -7.35 -13.30
C ALA A 108 -12.73 -8.31 -13.34
N CYS A 109 -11.82 -8.21 -12.36
CA CYS A 109 -10.68 -9.11 -12.28
C CYS A 109 -11.15 -10.58 -12.14
N PRO A 110 -10.79 -11.48 -13.09
CA PRO A 110 -11.26 -12.86 -13.06
C PRO A 110 -10.63 -13.69 -11.93
N TYR A 111 -9.50 -13.24 -11.39
CA TYR A 111 -8.74 -13.95 -10.36
C TYR A 111 -9.17 -13.63 -8.94
N CYS A 112 -9.89 -12.53 -8.72
CA CYS A 112 -10.22 -12.03 -7.39
C CYS A 112 -11.70 -11.65 -7.28
N PRO A 113 -12.62 -12.64 -7.39
CA PRO A 113 -14.06 -12.40 -7.44
C PRO A 113 -14.62 -11.76 -6.17
N TYR A 114 -13.88 -11.80 -5.05
CA TYR A 114 -14.24 -11.11 -3.82
C TYR A 114 -14.54 -9.63 -4.05
N TRP A 115 -13.79 -8.97 -4.94
CA TRP A 115 -13.90 -7.52 -5.18
C TRP A 115 -15.03 -7.13 -6.13
N ASN A 116 -15.71 -8.10 -6.74
CA ASN A 116 -16.81 -7.81 -7.65
C ASN A 116 -17.97 -7.23 -6.86
N GLU A 117 -18.57 -6.15 -7.39
CA GLU A 117 -19.75 -5.49 -6.79
C GLU A 117 -19.54 -5.05 -5.34
N ARG A 118 -18.31 -4.67 -4.96
CA ARG A 118 -17.99 -4.16 -3.62
C ARG A 118 -17.38 -2.77 -3.66
N ASP A 119 -17.77 -1.94 -2.70
CA ASP A 119 -17.05 -0.71 -2.43
C ASP A 119 -15.66 -1.05 -1.87
N ARG A 120 -14.63 -0.48 -2.50
CA ARG A 120 -13.24 -0.80 -2.18
C ARG A 120 -12.74 -0.24 -0.84
N TRP A 121 -13.49 0.68 -0.24
CA TRP A 121 -13.13 1.34 1.02
C TRP A 121 -13.90 0.74 2.20
N THR A 122 -15.19 0.44 2.04
CA THR A 122 -16.04 -0.15 3.08
C THR A 122 -16.08 -1.68 3.03
N GLY A 123 -15.91 -2.27 1.84
CA GLY A 123 -16.08 -3.70 1.59
C GLY A 123 -17.54 -4.15 1.47
N GLU A 124 -18.49 -3.22 1.53
CA GLU A 124 -19.92 -3.49 1.39
C GLU A 124 -20.30 -3.76 -0.07
N LEU A 125 -21.38 -4.53 -0.29
CA LEU A 125 -21.90 -4.77 -1.63
C LEU A 125 -22.58 -3.52 -2.18
N ILE A 126 -22.39 -3.24 -3.47
CA ILE A 126 -22.94 -2.10 -4.21
C ILE A 126 -24.30 -2.46 -4.82
#